data_AF-A0A495FMD8-F1
#
_entry.id   AF-A0A495FMD8-F1
#
_cell.length_a   1.000
_cell.length_b   1.000
_cell.length_c   1.000
_cell.angle_alpha   90.00
_cell.angle_beta   90.00
_cell.angle_gamma   90.00
#
_symmetry.space_group_name_H-M   'P 1'
#
loop_
_entity.id
_entity.type
_entity.pdbx_description
1 polymer ?
#
loop_
_entity_poly.entity_id
_entity_poly.type
_entity_poly.pdbx_seq_one_letter_code
_entity_poly.pdbx_strand_id
1 'polypeptide(L)'
;MGQNFASREGLLADRLLGIAEFGHAYWFFGNLYEVIVKIPHRVAAAEASRELPRSPFGAGSPGRYYAPMAPFIAPAAIAALAAGWNRIDSRPWLIAAAAGSTSGAAATVYLLRNINPKLFFSPQPLSEMRRKPLLQRWYRVHAFRLAASAVALAAIHQARIIRLKGRG
;
A
#
# COMPACT_ATOMS: atom_id res chain seq x y z
N MET A 1 27.85 -28.56 -8.13
CA MET A 1 26.92 -28.03 -7.10
C MET A 1 26.31 -26.65 -7.42
N GLY A 2 26.88 -25.82 -8.31
CA GLY A 2 26.39 -24.45 -8.56
C GLY A 2 25.05 -24.30 -9.32
N GLN A 3 24.65 -25.26 -10.18
CA GLN A 3 23.43 -25.15 -10.98
C GLN A 3 22.12 -25.26 -10.16
N ASN A 4 22.15 -25.94 -9.00
CA ASN A 4 20.98 -26.08 -8.13
C ASN A 4 20.68 -24.82 -7.29
N PHE A 5 21.68 -23.95 -7.06
CA PHE A 5 21.47 -22.71 -6.31
C PHE A 5 20.89 -21.60 -7.19
N ALA A 6 21.42 -21.43 -8.41
CA ALA A 6 20.93 -20.43 -9.37
C ALA A 6 19.46 -20.68 -9.78
N SER A 7 19.04 -21.95 -9.87
CA SER A 7 17.65 -22.32 -10.16
C SER A 7 16.70 -22.04 -8.98
N ARG A 8 17.15 -22.27 -7.74
CA ARG A 8 16.37 -21.97 -6.52
C ARG A 8 16.21 -20.47 -6.27
N GLU A 9 17.27 -19.68 -6.43
CA GLU A 9 17.20 -18.20 -6.36
C GLU A 9 16.31 -17.63 -7.47
N GLY A 10 16.41 -18.21 -8.66
CA GLY A 10 15.55 -17.93 -9.80
C GLY A 10 14.06 -18.16 -9.51
N LEU A 11 13.72 -19.22 -8.79
CA LEU A 11 12.34 -19.55 -8.43
C LEU A 11 11.83 -18.67 -7.28
N LEU A 12 12.66 -18.41 -6.27
CA LEU A 12 12.32 -17.57 -5.12
C LEU A 12 11.99 -16.14 -5.55
N ALA A 13 12.84 -15.52 -6.38
CA ALA A 13 12.61 -14.14 -6.78
C ALA A 13 11.39 -14.00 -7.73
N ASP A 14 10.99 -15.03 -8.48
CA ASP A 14 9.71 -15.02 -9.20
C ASP A 14 8.52 -15.05 -8.26
N ARG A 15 8.57 -15.92 -7.25
CA ARG A 15 7.52 -16.03 -6.23
C ARG A 15 7.38 -14.71 -5.46
N LEU A 16 8.50 -14.10 -5.08
CA LEU A 16 8.52 -12.79 -4.42
C LEU A 16 7.93 -11.71 -5.31
N LEU A 17 8.28 -11.67 -6.60
CA LEU A 17 7.68 -10.72 -7.56
C LEU A 17 6.17 -10.94 -7.71
N GLY A 18 5.71 -12.20 -7.77
CA GLY A 18 4.28 -12.50 -7.85
C GLY A 18 3.50 -12.09 -6.60
N ILE A 19 4.06 -12.35 -5.42
CA ILE A 19 3.48 -11.92 -4.14
C ILE A 19 3.46 -10.38 -4.08
N ALA A 20 4.57 -9.73 -4.46
CA ALA A 20 4.68 -8.28 -4.44
C ALA A 20 3.70 -7.63 -5.43
N GLU A 21 3.53 -8.19 -6.62
CA GLU A 21 2.61 -7.71 -7.65
C GLU A 21 1.16 -7.81 -7.17
N PHE A 22 0.74 -9.01 -6.72
CA PHE A 22 -0.60 -9.21 -6.19
C PHE A 22 -0.87 -8.34 -4.96
N GLY A 23 0.09 -8.26 -4.03
CA GLY A 23 0.00 -7.43 -2.85
C GLY A 23 -0.15 -5.95 -3.18
N HIS A 24 0.66 -5.42 -4.10
CA HIS A 24 0.55 -4.02 -4.51
C HIS A 24 -0.73 -3.73 -5.30
N ALA A 25 -1.21 -4.67 -6.12
CA ALA A 25 -2.51 -4.54 -6.78
C ALA A 25 -3.63 -4.45 -5.73
N TYR A 26 -3.64 -5.39 -4.78
CA TYR A 26 -4.61 -5.40 -3.68
C TYR A 26 -4.61 -4.09 -2.89
N TRP A 27 -3.43 -3.58 -2.54
CA TRP A 27 -3.30 -2.32 -1.82
C TRP A 27 -3.70 -1.10 -2.65
N PHE A 28 -3.29 -1.03 -3.93
CA PHE A 28 -3.67 0.05 -4.83
C PHE A 28 -5.18 0.14 -4.97
N PHE A 29 -5.86 -0.97 -5.29
CA PHE A 29 -7.31 -0.98 -5.48
C PHE A 29 -8.07 -0.70 -4.18
N GLY A 30 -7.59 -1.21 -3.04
CA GLY A 30 -8.15 -0.85 -1.73
C GLY A 30 -8.07 0.66 -1.46
N ASN A 31 -6.92 1.28 -1.72
CA ASN A 31 -6.76 2.73 -1.57
C ASN A 31 -7.61 3.53 -2.57
N LEU A 32 -7.74 3.05 -3.81
CA LEU A 32 -8.56 3.69 -4.83
C LEU A 32 -10.04 3.67 -4.43
N TYR A 33 -10.52 2.53 -3.94
CA TYR A 33 -11.87 2.38 -3.42
C TYR A 33 -12.16 3.38 -2.29
N GLU A 34 -11.25 3.54 -1.32
CA GLU A 34 -11.42 4.49 -0.21
C GLU A 34 -11.66 5.93 -0.70
N VAL A 35 -10.99 6.34 -1.78
CA VAL A 35 -11.14 7.67 -2.40
C VAL A 35 -12.47 7.79 -3.11
N ILE A 36 -12.81 6.82 -3.95
CA ILE A 36 -14.04 6.83 -4.76
C ILE A 36 -15.26 6.88 -3.85
N VAL A 37 -15.28 6.05 -2.80
CA VAL A 37 -16.40 5.97 -1.85
C VAL A 37 -16.37 7.10 -0.83
N LYS A 38 -15.28 7.87 -0.77
CA LYS A 38 -15.04 8.94 0.20
C LYS A 38 -15.25 8.46 1.65
N ILE A 39 -14.72 7.27 1.97
CA ILE A 39 -14.80 6.66 3.31
C ILE A 39 -14.44 7.67 4.41
N PRO A 40 -13.34 8.46 4.32
CA PRO A 40 -12.99 9.46 5.33
C PRO A 40 -14.08 10.50 5.59
N HIS A 41 -14.75 10.99 4.55
CA HIS A 41 -15.84 11.95 4.71
C HIS A 41 -17.03 11.32 5.42
N ARG A 42 -17.39 10.08 5.06
CA ARG A 42 -18.51 9.35 5.70
C ARG A 42 -18.22 9.08 7.17
N VAL A 43 -17.04 8.58 7.50
CA VAL A 43 -16.64 8.26 8.88
C VAL A 43 -16.47 9.53 9.72
N ALA A 44 -15.91 10.61 9.17
CA ALA A 44 -15.73 11.87 9.89
C ALA A 44 -17.04 12.70 10.03
N ALA A 45 -18.06 12.40 9.24
CA ALA A 45 -19.38 13.03 9.33
C ALA A 45 -20.35 12.29 10.26
N ALA A 46 -20.18 10.96 10.42
CA ALA A 46 -21.03 10.18 11.30
C ALA A 46 -20.99 10.68 12.76
N GLU A 47 -22.12 10.71 13.44
CA GLU A 47 -22.15 10.85 14.90
C GLU A 47 -21.58 9.58 15.53
N ALA A 48 -20.70 9.73 16.53
CA ALA A 48 -20.20 8.59 17.28
C ALA A 48 -21.32 8.14 18.21
N SER A 49 -22.02 7.07 17.86
CA SER A 49 -22.92 6.39 18.79
C SER A 49 -22.17 5.22 19.44
N ARG A 50 -22.65 4.78 20.62
CA ARG A 50 -22.11 3.57 21.29
C ARG A 50 -22.24 2.31 20.43
N GLU A 51 -23.16 2.31 19.45
CA GLU A 51 -23.46 1.17 18.58
C GLU A 51 -22.64 1.20 17.26
N LEU A 52 -22.20 2.38 16.80
CA LEU A 52 -21.39 2.57 15.60
C LEU A 52 -20.12 3.37 15.93
N PRO A 53 -19.06 2.71 16.41
CA PRO A 53 -17.80 3.37 16.67
C PRO A 53 -17.30 4.08 15.41
N ARG A 54 -16.89 5.35 15.53
CA ARG A 54 -16.17 6.07 14.46
C ARG A 54 -14.82 5.42 14.24
N SER A 55 -14.82 4.37 13.44
CA SER A 55 -13.62 3.66 13.09
C SER A 55 -13.65 3.40 11.60
N PRO A 56 -12.54 3.67 10.89
CA PRO A 56 -12.35 3.14 9.54
C PRO A 56 -12.28 1.59 9.54
N PHE A 57 -12.40 0.94 10.69
CA PHE A 57 -12.56 -0.50 10.88
C PHE A 57 -13.89 -0.86 11.59
N GLY A 58 -14.92 0.00 11.52
CA GLY A 58 -16.26 -0.31 12.01
C GLY A 58 -16.96 -1.43 11.22
N ALA A 59 -18.12 -1.89 11.70
CA ALA A 59 -18.94 -2.86 10.97
C ALA A 59 -19.32 -2.30 9.59
N GLY A 60 -19.15 -3.10 8.53
CA GLY A 60 -19.36 -2.66 7.14
C GLY A 60 -18.20 -1.87 6.51
N SER A 61 -17.13 -1.55 7.26
CA SER A 61 -15.97 -0.89 6.66
C SER A 61 -15.09 -1.89 5.90
N PRO A 62 -14.80 -1.64 4.61
CA PRO A 62 -13.88 -2.47 3.83
C PRO A 62 -12.49 -2.54 4.48
N GLY A 63 -12.09 -1.53 5.26
CA GLY A 63 -10.78 -1.48 5.92
C GLY A 63 -10.45 -2.70 6.79
N ARG A 64 -11.45 -3.42 7.30
CA ARG A 64 -11.25 -4.68 8.04
C ARG A 64 -10.63 -5.80 7.19
N TYR A 65 -10.97 -5.83 5.91
CA TYR A 65 -10.52 -6.87 4.99
C TYR A 65 -9.14 -6.54 4.43
N TYR A 66 -8.83 -5.25 4.21
CA TYR A 66 -7.57 -4.82 3.58
C TYR A 66 -6.42 -4.56 4.56
N ALA A 67 -6.69 -4.16 5.81
CA ALA A 67 -5.66 -3.82 6.79
C ALA A 67 -4.68 -4.95 7.17
N PRO A 68 -5.11 -6.23 7.30
CA PRO A 68 -4.20 -7.31 7.69
C PRO A 68 -3.08 -7.57 6.68
N MET A 69 -3.29 -7.23 5.40
CA MET A 69 -2.30 -7.48 4.34
C MET A 69 -1.24 -6.40 4.23
N ALA A 70 -1.54 -5.17 4.66
CA ALA A 70 -0.64 -4.03 4.58
C ALA A 70 0.81 -4.26 5.12
N PRO A 71 1.04 -4.94 6.27
CA PRO A 71 2.39 -5.13 6.78
C PRO A 71 3.28 -6.05 5.92
N PHE A 72 2.71 -6.82 4.99
CA PHE A 72 3.47 -7.79 4.19
C PHE A 72 3.93 -7.24 2.84
N ILE A 73 3.32 -6.16 2.36
CA ILE A 73 3.46 -5.71 0.96
C ILE A 73 4.79 -4.99 0.73
N ALA A 74 5.17 -4.07 1.63
CA ALA A 74 6.45 -3.37 1.54
C ALA A 74 7.66 -4.32 1.71
N PRO A 75 7.68 -5.21 2.72
CA PRO A 75 8.74 -6.20 2.85
C PRO A 75 8.89 -7.11 1.62
N ALA A 76 7.78 -7.52 0.98
CA ALA A 76 7.84 -8.34 -0.21
C ALA A 76 8.56 -7.65 -1.38
N ALA A 77 8.33 -6.36 -1.61
CA ALA A 77 9.04 -5.60 -2.64
C ALA A 77 10.53 -5.41 -2.32
N ILE A 78 10.87 -5.17 -1.05
CA ILE A 78 12.27 -5.07 -0.60
C ILE A 78 12.99 -6.42 -0.77
N ALA A 79 12.34 -7.52 -0.40
CA ALA A 79 12.87 -8.87 -0.59
C ALA A 79 13.05 -9.19 -2.09
N ALA A 80 12.12 -8.77 -2.95
CA ALA A 80 12.25 -8.92 -4.40
C ALA A 80 13.45 -8.13 -4.96
N LEU A 81 13.69 -6.91 -4.46
CA LEU A 81 14.89 -6.13 -4.80
C LEU A 81 16.18 -6.84 -4.35
N ALA A 82 16.24 -7.31 -3.10
CA ALA A 82 17.41 -8.01 -2.58
C ALA A 82 17.71 -9.28 -3.39
N ALA A 83 16.69 -10.09 -3.69
CA ALA A 83 16.85 -11.33 -4.44
C ALA A 83 17.12 -11.08 -5.95
N GLY A 84 16.70 -9.93 -6.49
CA GLY A 84 16.94 -9.55 -7.89
C GLY A 84 18.15 -8.65 -8.11
N TRP A 85 18.91 -8.32 -7.06
CA TRP A 85 19.93 -7.26 -7.10
C TRP A 85 20.99 -7.45 -8.18
N ASN A 86 21.43 -8.69 -8.41
CA ASN A 86 22.49 -9.01 -9.37
C ASN A 86 22.04 -8.95 -10.84
N ARG A 87 20.75 -8.68 -11.12
CA ARG A 87 20.20 -8.57 -12.48
C ARG A 87 20.12 -7.11 -12.91
N ILE A 88 21.08 -6.69 -13.72
CA ILE A 88 21.24 -5.30 -14.17
C ILE A 88 19.96 -4.79 -14.88
N ASP A 89 19.38 -5.60 -15.77
CA ASP A 89 18.23 -5.20 -16.59
C ASP A 89 16.95 -4.94 -15.78
N SER A 90 16.77 -5.65 -14.66
CA SER A 90 15.61 -5.48 -13.78
C SER A 90 15.87 -4.52 -12.61
N ARG A 91 17.13 -4.20 -12.31
CA ARG A 91 17.53 -3.40 -11.15
C ARG A 91 16.82 -2.05 -11.05
N PRO A 92 16.73 -1.19 -12.09
CA PRO A 92 16.06 0.10 -11.96
C PRO A 92 14.58 -0.04 -11.59
N TRP A 93 13.91 -1.06 -12.13
CA TRP A 93 12.50 -1.36 -11.82
C TRP A 93 12.33 -1.88 -10.39
N LEU A 94 13.22 -2.74 -9.92
CA LEU A 94 13.20 -3.21 -8.54
C LEU A 94 13.47 -2.08 -7.53
N ILE A 95 14.36 -1.13 -7.87
CA ILE A 95 14.60 0.06 -7.05
C ILE A 95 13.35 0.95 -7.01
N ALA A 96 12.74 1.25 -8.17
CA ALA A 96 11.50 2.02 -8.24
C ALA A 96 10.36 1.35 -7.46
N ALA A 97 10.26 0.02 -7.55
CA ALA A 97 9.32 -0.77 -6.76
C ALA A 97 9.54 -0.55 -5.26
N ALA A 98 10.75 -0.82 -4.76
CA ALA A 98 11.06 -0.68 -3.34
C ALA A 98 10.89 0.76 -2.82
N ALA A 99 11.28 1.77 -3.62
CA ALA A 99 11.11 3.17 -3.28
C ALA A 99 9.63 3.57 -3.21
N GLY A 100 8.81 3.14 -4.17
CA GLY A 100 7.36 3.34 -4.17
C GLY A 100 6.68 2.66 -2.98
N SER A 101 7.03 1.40 -2.71
CA SER A 101 6.50 0.63 -1.57
C SER A 101 6.82 1.30 -0.23
N THR A 102 8.07 1.71 -0.04
CA THR A 102 8.53 2.37 1.19
C THR A 102 7.84 3.72 1.36
N SER A 103 7.73 4.50 0.29
CA SER A 103 7.04 5.80 0.31
C SER A 103 5.55 5.67 0.65
N GLY A 104 4.85 4.70 0.05
CA GLY A 104 3.46 4.41 0.37
C GLY A 104 3.26 3.93 1.82
N ALA A 105 4.22 3.15 2.33
CA ALA A 105 4.20 2.64 3.71
C ALA A 105 4.41 3.79 4.71
N ALA A 106 5.40 4.66 4.45
CA ALA A 106 5.65 5.86 5.24
C ALA A 106 4.42 6.79 5.26
N ALA A 107 3.78 7.00 4.11
CA ALA A 107 2.54 7.77 4.02
C ALA A 107 1.40 7.13 4.84
N THR A 108 1.28 5.79 4.83
CA THR A 108 0.32 5.06 5.65
C THR A 108 0.59 5.25 7.14
N VAL A 109 1.83 5.08 7.58
CA VAL A 109 2.22 5.31 8.98
C VAL A 109 1.93 6.74 9.39
N TYR A 110 2.21 7.71 8.52
CA TYR A 110 1.92 9.11 8.77
C TYR A 110 0.42 9.36 8.97
N LEU A 111 -0.44 8.84 8.08
CA LEU A 111 -1.89 8.92 8.21
C LEU A 111 -2.38 8.30 9.53
N LEU A 112 -1.92 7.09 9.84
CA LEU A 112 -2.33 6.34 11.03
C LEU A 112 -1.90 7.01 12.34
N ARG A 113 -0.73 7.66 12.38
CA ARG A 113 -0.22 8.29 13.61
C ARG A 113 -0.66 9.73 13.79
N ASN A 114 -0.78 10.50 12.71
CA ASN A 114 -0.90 11.96 12.81
C ASN A 114 -2.29 12.50 12.45
N ILE A 115 -3.02 11.82 11.57
CA ILE A 115 -4.30 12.32 11.03
C ILE A 115 -5.48 11.49 11.51
N ASN A 116 -5.43 10.16 11.34
CA ASN A 116 -6.53 9.26 11.68
C ASN A 116 -6.97 9.38 13.16
N PRO A 117 -6.07 9.49 14.17
CA PRO A 117 -6.46 9.67 15.57
C PRO A 117 -7.31 10.91 15.78
N LYS A 118 -6.95 12.02 15.12
CA LYS A 118 -7.67 13.29 15.23
C LYS A 118 -8.99 13.26 14.50
N LEU A 119 -9.02 12.64 13.32
CA LEU A 119 -10.14 12.68 12.40
C LEU A 119 -11.23 11.65 12.74
N PHE A 120 -10.85 10.46 13.19
CA PHE A 120 -11.78 9.34 13.39
C PHE A 120 -11.94 8.95 14.86
N PHE A 121 -10.89 9.11 15.68
CA PHE A 121 -10.90 8.60 17.06
C PHE A 121 -11.12 9.71 18.12
N SER A 122 -11.65 10.87 17.72
CA SER A 122 -12.02 11.93 18.66
C SER A 122 -13.36 11.59 19.36
N PRO A 123 -13.50 11.84 20.69
CA PRO A 123 -14.72 11.53 21.44
C PRO A 123 -15.98 12.22 20.91
N GLN A 124 -15.83 13.38 20.28
CA GLN A 124 -16.91 14.22 19.77
C GLN A 124 -16.70 14.50 18.28
N PRO A 125 -17.78 14.69 17.48
CA PRO A 125 -17.64 15.09 16.09
C PRO A 125 -16.84 16.38 16.01
N LEU A 126 -15.78 16.38 15.18
CA LEU A 126 -15.07 17.62 14.91
C LEU A 126 -16.01 18.62 14.22
N SER A 127 -15.97 19.87 14.68
CA SER A 127 -16.63 20.96 13.96
C SER A 127 -16.13 21.03 12.52
N GLU A 128 -16.97 21.50 11.61
CA GLU A 128 -16.64 21.52 10.18
C GLU A 128 -15.34 22.30 9.90
N MET A 129 -15.13 23.42 10.59
CA MET A 129 -13.91 24.23 10.54
C MET A 129 -12.63 23.44 10.87
N ARG A 130 -12.69 22.49 11.82
CA ARG A 130 -11.54 21.66 12.20
C ARG A 130 -11.41 20.40 11.34
N ARG A 131 -12.54 19.86 10.88
CA ARG A 131 -12.62 18.65 10.06
C ARG A 131 -12.13 18.87 8.64
N LYS A 132 -12.52 19.97 7.99
CA LYS A 132 -12.16 20.28 6.60
C LYS A 132 -10.65 20.30 6.33
N PRO A 133 -9.79 20.98 7.09
CA PRO A 133 -8.35 20.98 6.85
C PRO A 133 -7.70 19.60 7.08
N LEU A 134 -8.20 18.83 8.06
CA LEU A 134 -7.73 17.46 8.30
C LEU A 134 -8.09 16.52 7.16
N LEU A 135 -9.31 16.60 6.63
CA LEU A 135 -9.72 15.85 5.44
C LEU A 135 -8.88 16.23 4.23
N GLN A 136 -8.67 17.52 3.97
CA GLN A 136 -7.82 17.96 2.85
C GLN A 136 -6.40 17.41 2.97
N ARG A 137 -5.80 17.44 4.17
CA ARG A 137 -4.48 16.85 4.41
C ARG A 137 -4.49 15.34 4.22
N TRP A 138 -5.54 14.66 4.71
CA TRP A 138 -5.75 13.23 4.51
C TRP A 138 -5.75 12.89 3.02
N TYR A 139 -6.55 13.58 2.21
CA TYR A 139 -6.64 13.32 0.76
C TYR A 139 -5.35 13.60 0.01
N ARG A 140 -4.59 14.64 0.38
CA ARG A 140 -3.27 14.91 -0.22
C ARG A 140 -2.28 13.79 0.05
N VAL A 141 -2.16 13.35 1.30
CA VAL A 141 -1.25 12.26 1.66
C VAL A 141 -1.74 10.93 1.07
N HIS A 142 -3.06 10.71 1.01
CA HIS A 142 -3.63 9.53 0.39
C HIS A 142 -3.40 9.49 -1.13
N ALA A 143 -3.50 10.62 -1.82
CA ALA A 143 -3.18 10.71 -3.24
C ALA A 143 -1.70 10.38 -3.49
N PHE A 144 -0.79 10.88 -2.64
CA PHE A 144 0.61 10.49 -2.67
C PHE A 144 0.80 9.00 -2.44
N ARG A 145 0.13 8.42 -1.42
CA ARG A 145 0.13 6.97 -1.15
C ARG A 145 -0.33 6.17 -2.37
N LEU A 146 -1.42 6.59 -3.01
CA LEU A 146 -1.98 5.94 -4.18
C LEU A 146 -1.00 5.97 -5.35
N ALA A 147 -0.41 7.14 -5.65
CA ALA A 147 0.61 7.28 -6.68
C ALA A 147 1.84 6.41 -6.40
N ALA A 148 2.34 6.39 -5.17
CA ALA A 148 3.48 5.57 -4.78
C ALA A 148 3.17 4.06 -4.96
N SER A 149 1.96 3.62 -4.60
CA SER A 149 1.54 2.23 -4.80
C SER A 149 1.38 1.86 -6.29
N ALA A 150 0.92 2.80 -7.12
CA ALA A 150 0.82 2.62 -8.57
C ALA A 150 2.20 2.48 -9.22
N VAL A 151 3.14 3.35 -8.85
CA VAL A 151 4.55 3.27 -9.30
C VAL A 151 5.14 1.93 -8.90
N ALA A 152 4.94 1.50 -7.66
CA ALA A 152 5.45 0.22 -7.19
C ALA A 152 4.88 -0.96 -7.99
N LEU A 153 3.56 -0.98 -8.20
CA LEU A 153 2.89 -2.03 -8.99
C LEU A 153 3.41 -2.08 -10.43
N ALA A 154 3.47 -0.93 -11.11
CA ALA A 154 3.95 -0.84 -12.47
C ALA A 154 5.41 -1.30 -12.59
N ALA A 155 6.27 -0.91 -11.64
CA ALA A 155 7.67 -1.29 -11.66
C ALA A 155 7.88 -2.79 -11.38
N ILE A 156 7.12 -3.38 -10.45
CA ILE A 156 7.13 -4.83 -10.21
C ILE A 156 6.70 -5.59 -11.47
N HIS A 157 5.63 -5.13 -12.12
CA HIS A 157 5.13 -5.73 -13.36
C HIS A 157 6.18 -5.68 -14.48
N GLN A 158 6.86 -4.54 -14.67
CA GLN A 158 7.94 -4.41 -15.65
C GLN A 158 9.14 -5.31 -15.34
N ALA A 159 9.57 -5.36 -14.08
CA ALA A 159 10.65 -6.27 -13.65
C ALA A 159 10.30 -7.74 -13.96
N ARG A 160 9.03 -8.12 -13.80
CA ARG A 160 8.54 -9.46 -14.14
C ARG A 160 8.52 -9.73 -15.64
N ILE A 161 8.05 -8.79 -16.46
CA ILE A 161 8.06 -8.92 -17.94
C ILE A 161 9.49 -9.12 -18.45
N ILE A 162 10.44 -8.29 -18.02
CA ILE A 162 11.85 -8.38 -18.44
C ILE A 162 12.41 -9.77 -18.12
N ARG A 163 12.08 -10.30 -16.95
CA ARG A 163 12.53 -11.61 -16.50
C ARG A 163 11.93 -12.77 -17.29
N LEU A 164 10.66 -12.68 -17.67
CA LEU A 164 10.01 -13.69 -18.51
C LEU A 164 10.58 -13.69 -19.93
N LYS A 165 10.88 -12.51 -20.48
CA LYS A 165 11.51 -12.38 -21.80
C LYS A 165 12.93 -12.94 -21.82
N GLY A 166 13.71 -12.77 -20.76
CA GLY A 166 15.06 -13.35 -20.65
C GLY A 166 15.12 -14.86 -20.38
N ARG A 167 13.98 -15.58 -20.43
CA ARG A 167 13.90 -17.04 -20.27
C ARG A 167 13.51 -17.79 -21.55
N GLY A 168 13.00 -17.08 -22.56
CA GLY A 168 12.75 -17.62 -23.90
C GLY A 168 13.98 -17.45 -24.76
#